data_AF-A0AAV7U133-F1
#
_entry.id   AF-A0AAV7U133-F1
#
_cell.length_a   1.000
_cell.length_b   1.000
_cell.length_c   1.000
_cell.angle_alpha   90.00
_cell.angle_beta   90.00
_cell.angle_gamma   90.00
#
_symmetry.space_group_name_H-M   'P 1'
#
loop_
_entity.id
_entity.type
_entity.pdbx_description
1 polymer ?
#
loop_
_entity_poly.entity_id
_entity_poly.type
_entity_poly.pdbx_seq_one_letter_code
_entity_poly.pdbx_strand_id
1 'polypeptide(L)'
;MTAVLTQKTSMGHKPIAYYSGLLDPVMKGHYPCEQVLATAAFAVQKSTTIVMGSPLTLYVEHAVFTILQKNKSTLTTQRVSGYEVILSIPSLQVVRYHTVKLVMFFAQPVSDDEQVYDCANYTLEEESKVGEDPIPGSMLLFVDGFSFIDQETGIMHSGAAIVRAEQQGPSDTLQIVSQIPLPSHFSAQAAKLLAIIEALQQAEGLEVTTYSDSAYFTTTVHSSIHRWERRRVLKSDGSPVMHKDLLVQLIKALTLPSKVAVIKCAAHTNQQDLVSRGNVLADWAAKEAAKTSPNFSEQDEHMLGMMTSRQQNATELPPPYTERAQLHLRELQEQALPHERELWEQRGCIQSPTDFIYRQESTGRPVMPKPCYIQP
;
A
#
# COMPACT_ATOMS: atom_id res chain seq x y z
N MET A 1 17.09 2.12 2.54
CA MET A 1 18.27 2.09 1.66
C MET A 1 19.48 2.40 2.51
N THR A 2 20.48 1.54 2.49
CA THR A 2 21.73 1.71 3.24
C THR A 2 22.89 1.26 2.36
N ALA A 3 23.99 2.01 2.36
CA ALA A 3 25.19 1.70 1.58
C ALA A 3 26.43 2.21 2.30
N VAL A 4 27.57 1.59 2.03
CA VAL A 4 28.88 1.99 2.57
C VAL A 4 29.86 2.09 1.43
N LEU A 5 30.55 3.23 1.33
CA LEU A 5 31.66 3.41 0.42
C LEU A 5 32.95 3.02 1.13
N THR A 6 33.76 2.17 0.50
CA THR A 6 35.05 1.73 1.04
C THR A 6 36.15 1.89 -0.01
N GLN A 7 37.39 1.99 0.44
CA GLN A 7 38.58 1.95 -0.40
C GLN A 7 39.50 0.82 0.04
N LYS A 8 40.04 0.09 -0.92
CA LYS A 8 41.01 -0.98 -0.68
C LYS A 8 42.33 -0.38 -0.19
N THR A 9 42.82 -0.89 0.93
CA THR A 9 44.11 -0.57 1.53
C THR A 9 44.92 -1.85 1.73
N SER A 10 46.17 -1.75 2.16
CA SER A 10 47.01 -2.92 2.52
C SER A 10 46.42 -3.77 3.65
N MET A 11 45.61 -3.16 4.52
CA MET A 11 44.96 -3.81 5.67
C MET A 11 43.52 -4.27 5.36
N GLY A 12 43.07 -4.17 4.11
CA GLY A 12 41.70 -4.49 3.69
C GLY A 12 40.87 -3.26 3.30
N HIS A 13 39.55 -3.40 3.29
CA HIS A 13 38.64 -2.32 2.89
C HIS A 13 38.41 -1.33 4.04
N LYS A 14 38.82 -0.08 3.86
CA LYS A 14 38.59 1.01 4.82
C LYS A 14 37.33 1.79 4.44
N PRO A 15 36.35 1.98 5.35
CA PRO A 15 35.17 2.80 5.06
C PRO A 15 35.53 4.27 4.91
N ILE A 16 34.96 4.91 3.90
CA ILE A 16 35.10 6.34 3.60
C ILE A 16 33.81 7.08 3.97
N ALA A 17 32.65 6.50 3.65
CA ALA A 17 31.36 7.13 3.90
C ALA A 17 30.25 6.10 4.13
N TYR A 18 29.23 6.51 4.88
CA TYR A 18 28.01 5.75 5.11
C TYR A 18 26.83 6.55 4.55
N TYR A 19 25.98 5.87 3.79
CA TYR A 19 24.79 6.47 3.21
C TYR A 19 23.55 5.75 3.71
N SER A 20 22.56 6.51 4.16
CA SER A 20 21.25 5.99 4.51
C SER A 20 20.15 6.87 3.93
N GLY A 21 19.07 6.26 3.48
CA GLY A 21 17.92 6.95 2.94
C GLY A 21 16.67 6.09 2.97
N LEU A 22 15.51 6.73 2.98
CA LEU A 22 14.23 6.06 2.85
C LEU A 22 13.93 5.81 1.37
N LEU A 23 13.42 4.61 1.05
CA LEU A 23 12.82 4.36 -0.25
C LEU A 23 11.69 5.36 -0.48
N ASP A 24 11.55 5.84 -1.70
CA ASP A 24 10.39 6.65 -2.05
C ASP A 24 9.11 5.81 -1.91
N PRO A 25 7.95 6.43 -1.63
CA PRO A 25 6.70 5.70 -1.40
C PRO A 25 6.32 4.73 -2.52
N VAL A 26 6.71 5.01 -3.77
CA VAL A 26 6.45 4.09 -4.88
C VAL A 26 7.28 2.84 -4.71
N MET A 27 8.60 2.97 -4.53
CA MET A 27 9.52 1.82 -4.33
C MET A 27 9.18 0.97 -3.12
N LYS A 28 8.67 1.57 -2.04
CA LYS A 28 8.19 0.80 -0.88
C LYS A 28 7.11 -0.24 -1.23
N GLY A 29 6.34 -0.01 -2.30
CA GLY A 29 5.30 -0.96 -2.75
C GLY A 29 5.80 -2.08 -3.67
N HIS A 30 7.03 -1.98 -4.17
CA HIS A 30 7.62 -2.96 -5.06
C HIS A 30 8.26 -4.11 -4.28
N TYR A 31 8.61 -5.19 -4.98
CA TYR A 31 9.24 -6.36 -4.36
C TYR A 31 10.62 -6.03 -3.78
N PRO A 32 11.06 -6.70 -2.70
CA PRO A 32 12.41 -6.50 -2.17
C PRO A 32 13.49 -6.58 -3.24
N CYS A 33 13.39 -7.53 -4.17
CA CYS A 33 14.32 -7.66 -5.30
C CYS A 33 14.35 -6.41 -6.20
N GLU A 34 13.20 -5.79 -6.47
CA GLU A 34 13.11 -4.56 -7.27
C GLU A 34 13.55 -3.32 -6.47
N GLN A 35 13.31 -3.31 -5.14
CA GLN A 35 13.80 -2.25 -4.25
C GLN A 35 15.32 -2.16 -4.21
N VAL A 36 16.03 -3.27 -4.49
CA VAL A 36 17.49 -3.26 -4.62
C VAL A 36 17.95 -2.37 -5.77
N LEU A 37 17.20 -2.24 -6.88
CA LEU A 37 17.57 -1.34 -7.97
C LEU A 37 17.62 0.13 -7.50
N ALA A 38 16.62 0.55 -6.73
CA ALA A 38 16.60 1.89 -6.15
C ALA A 38 17.76 2.09 -5.17
N THR A 39 18.07 1.08 -4.35
CA THR A 39 19.17 1.14 -3.38
C THR A 39 20.53 1.19 -4.07
N ALA A 40 20.73 0.39 -5.12
CA ALA A 40 21.94 0.35 -5.94
C ALA A 40 22.18 1.69 -6.65
N ALA A 41 21.16 2.21 -7.32
CA ALA A 41 21.22 3.52 -7.97
C ALA A 41 21.49 4.65 -6.96
N PHE A 42 20.84 4.61 -5.79
CA PHE A 42 21.10 5.54 -4.69
C PHE A 42 22.56 5.50 -4.23
N ALA A 43 23.13 4.31 -4.05
CA ALA A 43 24.52 4.15 -3.61
C ALA A 43 25.50 4.77 -4.62
N VAL A 44 25.32 4.47 -5.92
CA VAL A 44 26.14 5.03 -7.00
C VAL A 44 26.03 6.55 -7.00
N GLN A 45 24.82 7.09 -7.06
CA GLN A 45 24.57 8.53 -7.10
C GLN A 45 25.16 9.27 -5.91
N LYS A 46 25.00 8.75 -4.68
CA LYS A 46 25.55 9.38 -3.47
C LYS A 46 27.07 9.31 -3.38
N SER A 47 27.68 8.28 -3.98
CA SER A 47 29.14 8.15 -4.01
C SER A 47 29.82 9.04 -5.05
N THR A 48 29.08 9.56 -6.04
CA THR A 48 29.66 10.32 -7.18
C THR A 48 30.56 11.49 -6.76
N THR A 49 30.17 12.24 -5.73
CA THR A 49 30.92 13.40 -5.26
C THR A 49 32.27 13.04 -4.64
N ILE A 50 32.40 11.83 -4.08
CA ILE A 50 33.65 11.33 -3.48
C ILE A 50 34.48 10.58 -4.53
N VAL A 51 33.83 9.76 -5.35
CA VAL A 51 34.49 8.90 -6.36
C VAL A 51 35.00 9.72 -7.55
N MET A 52 34.32 10.82 -7.89
CA MET A 52 34.70 11.77 -8.95
C MET A 52 35.04 11.09 -10.29
N GLY A 53 34.26 10.06 -10.67
CA GLY A 53 34.44 9.33 -11.92
C GLY A 53 35.54 8.25 -11.92
N SER A 54 36.23 8.06 -10.79
CA SER A 54 37.17 6.95 -10.60
C SER A 54 36.47 5.59 -10.72
N PRO A 55 37.20 4.50 -11.04
CA PRO A 55 36.63 3.15 -11.08
C PRO A 55 35.94 2.78 -9.76
N LEU A 56 34.71 2.31 -9.85
CA LEU A 56 33.87 1.95 -8.72
C LEU A 56 33.36 0.52 -8.88
N THR A 57 33.51 -0.31 -7.85
CA THR A 57 32.88 -1.63 -7.78
C THR A 57 31.70 -1.59 -6.82
N LEU A 58 30.51 -1.86 -7.34
CA LEU A 58 29.28 -1.96 -6.56
C LEU A 58 29.00 -3.42 -6.25
N TYR A 59 29.04 -3.76 -4.96
CA TYR A 59 28.65 -5.09 -4.47
C TYR A 59 27.17 -5.09 -4.06
N VAL A 60 26.39 -6.00 -4.64
CA VAL A 60 24.94 -6.13 -4.38
C VAL A 60 24.53 -7.58 -4.24
N GLU A 61 23.55 -7.86 -3.38
CA GLU A 61 23.11 -9.23 -3.12
C GLU A 61 22.31 -9.85 -4.28
N HIS A 62 21.77 -9.01 -5.15
CA HIS A 62 20.84 -9.40 -6.21
C HIS A 62 21.47 -9.18 -7.59
N ALA A 63 21.07 -10.01 -8.56
CA ALA A 63 21.49 -9.87 -9.95
C ALA A 63 20.74 -8.71 -10.63
N VAL A 64 21.19 -7.47 -10.39
CA VAL A 64 20.47 -6.26 -10.80
C VAL A 64 20.19 -6.18 -12.30
N PHE A 65 21.12 -6.63 -13.16
CA PHE A 65 20.90 -6.64 -14.61
C PHE A 65 19.83 -7.64 -15.04
N THR A 66 19.75 -8.81 -14.38
CA THR A 66 18.68 -9.77 -14.60
C THR A 66 17.32 -9.19 -14.19
N ILE A 67 17.28 -8.41 -13.10
CA ILE A 67 16.05 -7.73 -12.65
C ILE A 67 15.64 -6.63 -13.66
N LEU A 68 16.59 -5.86 -14.18
CA LEU A 68 16.33 -4.83 -15.19
C LEU A 68 15.76 -5.40 -16.49
N GLN A 69 16.26 -6.57 -16.92
CA GLN A 69 15.86 -7.24 -18.16
C GLN A 69 14.63 -8.16 -17.98
N LYS A 70 14.01 -8.18 -16.78
CA LYS A 70 12.88 -9.05 -16.49
C LYS A 70 11.62 -8.59 -17.24
N ASN A 71 11.09 -9.46 -18.10
CA ASN A 71 9.86 -9.20 -18.88
C ASN A 71 8.60 -9.00 -18.01
N LYS A 72 8.59 -9.53 -16.78
CA LYS A 72 7.50 -9.36 -15.79
C LYS A 72 7.89 -8.41 -14.64
N SER A 73 8.61 -7.33 -14.93
CA SER A 73 8.90 -6.30 -13.92
C SER A 73 7.62 -5.53 -13.56
N THR A 74 7.41 -5.23 -12.28
CA THR A 74 6.30 -4.38 -11.85
C THR A 74 6.66 -2.88 -11.91
N LEU A 75 7.91 -2.56 -12.20
CA LEU A 75 8.40 -1.20 -12.36
C LEU A 75 7.94 -0.58 -13.68
N THR A 76 7.76 0.74 -13.69
CA THR A 76 7.47 1.47 -14.94
C THR A 76 8.71 1.53 -15.83
N THR A 77 8.52 1.59 -17.15
CA THR A 77 9.61 1.73 -18.13
C THR A 77 10.54 2.89 -17.79
N GLN A 78 9.99 4.04 -17.37
CA GLN A 78 10.78 5.20 -16.97
C GLN A 78 11.74 4.89 -15.80
N ARG A 79 11.30 4.13 -14.79
CA ARG A 79 12.17 3.75 -13.67
C ARG A 79 13.24 2.75 -14.10
N VAL A 80 12.86 1.76 -14.91
CA VAL A 80 13.81 0.78 -15.46
C VAL A 80 14.92 1.50 -16.23
N SER A 81 14.57 2.35 -17.19
CA SER A 81 15.55 3.13 -17.96
C SER A 81 16.38 4.06 -17.08
N GLY A 82 15.76 4.70 -16.08
CA GLY A 82 16.47 5.55 -15.12
C GLY A 82 17.54 4.78 -14.32
N TYR A 83 17.22 3.58 -13.85
CA TYR A 83 18.18 2.73 -13.15
C TYR A 83 19.24 2.16 -14.10
N GLU A 84 18.86 1.75 -15.29
CA GLU A 84 19.77 1.21 -16.31
C GLU A 84 20.86 2.22 -16.68
N VAL A 85 20.51 3.50 -16.88
CA VAL A 85 21.46 4.57 -17.17
C VAL A 85 22.51 4.72 -16.04
N ILE A 86 22.08 4.65 -14.79
CA ILE A 86 22.98 4.81 -13.62
C ILE A 86 23.85 3.58 -13.43
N LEU A 87 23.29 2.39 -13.61
CA LEU A 87 23.96 1.12 -13.33
C LEU A 87 24.86 0.65 -14.49
N SER A 88 24.78 1.29 -15.66
CA SER A 88 25.56 0.97 -16.86
C SER A 88 26.68 2.00 -17.15
N ILE A 89 27.03 2.84 -16.17
CA ILE A 89 28.12 3.82 -16.31
C ILE A 89 29.44 3.08 -16.58
N PRO A 90 30.28 3.50 -17.54
CA PRO A 90 31.49 2.76 -17.91
C PRO A 90 32.52 2.54 -16.79
N SER A 91 32.60 3.46 -15.82
CA SER A 91 33.49 3.35 -14.66
C SER A 91 32.92 2.51 -13.52
N LEU A 92 31.70 2.00 -13.65
CA LEU A 92 31.01 1.19 -12.66
C LEU A 92 31.07 -0.29 -13.05
N GLN A 93 31.62 -1.11 -12.15
CA GLN A 93 31.51 -2.55 -12.23
C GLN A 93 30.52 -3.04 -11.17
N VAL A 94 29.43 -3.67 -11.59
CA VAL A 94 28.48 -4.28 -10.66
C VAL A 94 28.84 -5.74 -10.45
N VAL A 95 29.03 -6.13 -9.19
CA VAL A 95 29.39 -7.48 -8.79
C VAL A 95 28.32 -8.01 -7.85
N ARG A 96 27.80 -9.19 -8.18
CA ARG A 96 26.87 -9.91 -7.32
C ARG A 96 27.62 -10.52 -6.14
N TYR A 97 27.00 -10.50 -4.96
CA TYR A 97 27.56 -11.01 -3.72
C TYR A 97 26.52 -11.79 -2.90
N HIS A 98 26.91 -12.73 -2.05
CA HIS A 98 25.93 -13.56 -1.30
C HIS A 98 25.55 -12.98 0.07
N THR A 99 26.43 -12.22 0.72
CA THR A 99 26.09 -11.54 1.97
C THR A 99 26.93 -10.30 2.18
N VAL A 100 26.30 -9.13 2.25
CA VAL A 100 26.97 -7.90 2.67
C VAL A 100 26.69 -7.72 4.16
N LYS A 101 27.47 -8.39 5.03
CA LYS A 101 27.41 -8.13 6.47
C LYS A 101 27.95 -6.72 6.74
N LEU A 102 27.05 -5.73 6.76
CA LEU A 102 27.33 -4.32 7.09
C LEU A 102 28.01 -4.15 8.46
N VAL A 103 27.95 -5.16 9.33
CA VAL A 103 28.42 -5.12 10.72
C VAL A 103 29.92 -5.46 10.87
N MET A 104 30.60 -6.05 9.87
CA MET A 104 31.96 -6.58 10.09
C MET A 104 33.02 -6.27 9.01
N PHE A 105 32.82 -5.30 8.13
CA PHE A 105 33.89 -4.71 7.28
C PHE A 105 34.75 -5.69 6.45
N PHE A 106 34.25 -6.89 6.15
CA PHE A 106 34.88 -7.82 5.22
C PHE A 106 33.84 -8.27 4.20
N ALA A 107 33.96 -7.77 2.97
CA ALA A 107 33.50 -8.52 1.81
C ALA A 107 34.56 -9.62 1.57
N GLN A 108 34.39 -10.81 2.16
CA GLN A 108 35.15 -12.00 1.81
C GLN A 108 34.36 -12.82 0.78
N PRO A 109 34.88 -13.07 -0.45
CA PRO A 109 34.18 -13.92 -1.40
C PRO A 109 34.10 -15.31 -0.78
N VAL A 110 32.89 -15.74 -0.40
CA VAL A 110 32.64 -17.09 0.12
C VAL A 110 32.12 -17.95 -1.03
N SER A 111 32.52 -19.23 -0.99
CA SER A 111 32.17 -20.32 -1.92
C SER A 111 30.67 -20.43 -2.21
N ASP A 112 30.35 -20.96 -3.39
CA ASP A 112 29.04 -21.06 -4.06
C ASP A 112 27.88 -21.72 -3.28
N ASP A 113 28.04 -22.10 -2.01
CA ASP A 113 27.13 -23.00 -1.28
C ASP A 113 26.18 -22.30 -0.29
N GLU A 114 26.10 -20.96 -0.25
CA GLU A 114 25.10 -20.24 0.57
C GLU A 114 24.00 -19.56 -0.28
N GLN A 115 22.76 -19.80 0.16
CA GLN A 115 21.50 -19.63 -0.57
C GLN A 115 21.41 -18.34 -1.39
N VAL A 116 21.40 -18.53 -2.71
CA VAL A 116 21.29 -17.48 -3.71
C VAL A 116 19.85 -16.96 -3.73
N TYR A 117 19.61 -15.67 -3.45
CA TYR A 117 18.29 -15.08 -3.68
C TYR A 117 17.94 -15.14 -5.18
N ASP A 118 17.03 -16.05 -5.55
CA ASP A 118 16.60 -16.22 -6.93
C ASP A 118 15.56 -15.16 -7.31
N CYS A 119 16.04 -14.03 -7.80
CA CYS A 119 15.21 -12.91 -8.23
C CYS A 119 14.43 -13.22 -9.53
N ALA A 120 14.79 -14.29 -10.25
CA ALA A 120 14.16 -14.66 -11.50
C ALA A 120 12.78 -15.28 -11.27
N ASN A 121 12.63 -16.07 -10.20
CA ASN A 121 11.42 -16.84 -9.90
C ASN A 121 10.34 -16.09 -9.10
N TYR A 122 10.63 -14.91 -8.53
CA TYR A 122 9.62 -14.12 -7.82
C TYR A 122 8.53 -13.62 -8.79
N THR A 123 7.43 -14.35 -8.91
CA THR A 123 6.26 -13.98 -9.71
C THR A 123 5.19 -13.38 -8.80
N LEU A 124 4.31 -12.54 -9.38
CA LEU A 124 3.09 -12.06 -8.70
C LEU A 124 2.24 -13.23 -8.16
N GLU A 125 2.37 -14.40 -8.78
CA GLU A 125 1.64 -15.63 -8.47
C GLU A 125 2.05 -16.26 -7.13
N GLU A 126 3.32 -16.15 -6.70
CA GLU A 126 3.80 -16.79 -5.46
C GLU A 126 3.32 -16.05 -4.18
N GLU A 127 2.90 -14.79 -4.30
CA GLU A 127 2.47 -14.00 -3.14
C GLU A 127 0.95 -13.91 -2.96
N SER A 128 0.18 -14.07 -4.04
CA SER A 128 -1.26 -14.08 -3.91
C SER A 128 -1.68 -15.38 -3.23
N LYS A 129 -1.97 -15.29 -1.93
CA LYS A 129 -2.67 -16.35 -1.18
C LYS A 129 -4.08 -16.63 -1.73
N VAL A 130 -4.52 -15.83 -2.71
CA VAL A 130 -5.84 -15.87 -3.32
C VAL A 130 -5.75 -16.48 -4.71
N GLY A 131 -6.46 -17.59 -4.91
CA GLY A 131 -6.58 -18.24 -6.21
C GLY A 131 -7.51 -17.49 -7.18
N GLU A 132 -7.19 -17.54 -8.47
CA GLU A 132 -8.06 -17.05 -9.56
C GLU A 132 -9.07 -18.11 -10.03
N ASP A 133 -8.82 -19.37 -9.71
CA ASP A 133 -9.65 -20.51 -10.10
C ASP A 133 -10.54 -21.02 -8.95
N PRO A 134 -11.75 -21.56 -9.25
CA PRO A 134 -12.63 -22.15 -8.24
C PRO A 134 -11.97 -23.31 -7.49
N ILE A 135 -12.12 -23.33 -6.16
CA ILE A 135 -11.62 -24.42 -5.33
C ILE A 135 -12.68 -25.53 -5.28
N PRO A 136 -12.41 -26.75 -5.78
CA PRO A 136 -13.37 -27.84 -5.76
C PRO A 136 -13.78 -28.22 -4.34
N GLY A 137 -15.09 -28.33 -4.07
CA GLY A 137 -15.60 -28.70 -2.75
C GLY A 137 -15.52 -27.60 -1.68
N SER A 138 -15.10 -26.39 -2.04
CA SER A 138 -15.10 -25.23 -1.14
C SER A 138 -16.50 -24.67 -0.91
N MET A 139 -16.64 -23.84 0.13
CA MET A 139 -17.82 -23.03 0.32
C MET A 139 -17.94 -22.00 -0.81
N LEU A 140 -19.06 -21.99 -1.53
CA LEU A 140 -19.31 -21.00 -2.58
C LEU A 140 -20.14 -19.85 -2.03
N LEU A 141 -19.57 -18.64 -2.10
CA LEU A 141 -20.23 -17.40 -1.68
C LEU A 141 -20.34 -16.44 -2.87
N PHE A 142 -21.46 -15.76 -2.98
CA PHE A 142 -21.71 -14.68 -3.94
C PHE A 142 -21.89 -13.40 -3.13
N VAL A 143 -21.13 -12.37 -3.48
CA VAL A 143 -21.11 -11.11 -2.74
C VAL A 143 -21.43 -9.96 -3.67
N ASP A 144 -22.29 -9.06 -3.20
CA ASP A 144 -22.56 -7.83 -3.93
C ASP A 144 -22.87 -6.66 -2.98
N GLY A 145 -22.78 -5.46 -3.53
CA GLY A 145 -22.99 -4.20 -2.84
C GLY A 145 -23.63 -3.19 -3.77
N PHE A 146 -24.64 -2.50 -3.27
CA PHE A 146 -25.45 -1.56 -4.02
C PHE A 146 -25.52 -0.23 -3.29
N SER A 147 -25.59 0.87 -4.04
CA SER A 147 -25.90 2.19 -3.50
C SER A 147 -26.75 2.98 -4.48
N PHE A 148 -27.74 3.72 -3.98
CA PHE A 148 -28.52 4.68 -4.75
C PHE A 148 -28.79 5.93 -3.93
N ILE A 149 -29.11 7.05 -4.59
CA ILE A 149 -29.55 8.27 -3.93
C ILE A 149 -31.06 8.32 -4.05
N ASP A 150 -31.77 8.47 -2.94
CA ASP A 150 -33.19 8.75 -2.93
C ASP A 150 -33.43 10.17 -3.48
N GLN A 151 -34.24 10.27 -4.53
CA GLN A 151 -34.50 11.53 -5.22
C GLN A 151 -35.35 12.50 -4.38
N GLU A 152 -36.13 12.00 -3.44
CA GLU A 152 -37.00 12.84 -2.60
C GLU A 152 -36.23 13.43 -1.42
N THR A 153 -35.42 12.61 -0.75
CA THR A 153 -34.68 13.02 0.45
C THR A 153 -33.25 13.48 0.17
N GLY A 154 -32.68 13.10 -0.99
CA GLY A 154 -31.28 13.33 -1.33
C GLY A 154 -30.29 12.45 -0.57
N ILE A 155 -30.78 11.50 0.24
CA ILE A 155 -29.95 10.63 1.07
C ILE A 155 -29.45 9.44 0.25
N MET A 156 -28.18 9.08 0.44
CA MET A 156 -27.63 7.86 -0.16
C MET A 156 -28.01 6.64 0.69
N HIS A 157 -28.53 5.61 0.04
CA HIS A 157 -28.93 4.34 0.61
C HIS A 157 -28.03 3.25 0.05
N SER A 158 -27.35 2.54 0.94
CA SER A 158 -26.36 1.54 0.56
C SER A 158 -26.58 0.24 1.30
N GLY A 159 -26.33 -0.88 0.63
CA GLY A 159 -26.54 -2.21 1.16
C GLY A 159 -25.52 -3.18 0.61
N ALA A 160 -25.16 -4.17 1.42
CA ALA A 160 -24.32 -5.28 1.04
C ALA A 160 -25.07 -6.60 1.28
N ALA A 161 -24.73 -7.63 0.51
CA ALA A 161 -25.32 -8.95 0.71
C ALA A 161 -24.34 -10.07 0.41
N ILE A 162 -24.61 -11.20 1.07
CA ILE A 162 -23.89 -12.46 0.91
C ILE A 162 -24.91 -13.55 0.67
N VAL A 163 -24.71 -14.29 -0.42
CA VAL A 163 -25.49 -15.47 -0.79
C VAL A 163 -24.55 -16.67 -0.76
N ARG A 164 -25.01 -17.77 -0.19
CA ARG A 164 -24.27 -19.03 -0.14
C ARG A 164 -24.93 -20.06 -1.06
N ALA A 165 -24.12 -20.82 -1.79
CA ALA A 165 -24.62 -22.05 -2.39
C ALA A 165 -24.58 -23.18 -1.37
N GLU A 166 -25.68 -23.90 -1.24
CA GLU A 166 -25.76 -25.16 -0.52
C GLU A 166 -25.93 -26.32 -1.52
N GLN A 167 -25.11 -27.35 -1.35
CA GLN A 167 -25.28 -28.61 -2.05
C GLN A 167 -26.22 -29.51 -1.24
N GLN A 168 -27.52 -29.37 -1.44
CA GLN A 168 -28.51 -30.27 -0.88
C GLN A 168 -28.96 -31.28 -1.95
N GLY A 169 -28.23 -32.40 -2.06
CA GLY A 169 -28.59 -33.49 -2.98
C GLY A 169 -28.37 -33.13 -4.47
N PRO A 170 -29.29 -33.49 -5.39
CA PRO A 170 -29.07 -33.38 -6.84
C PRO A 170 -29.21 -31.96 -7.41
N SER A 171 -29.52 -30.95 -6.59
CA SER A 171 -29.73 -29.58 -7.06
C SER A 171 -29.03 -28.57 -6.14
N ASP A 172 -28.24 -27.70 -6.74
CA ASP A 172 -27.64 -26.58 -6.02
C ASP A 172 -28.73 -25.56 -5.65
N THR A 173 -28.83 -25.26 -4.35
CA THR A 173 -29.72 -24.24 -3.80
C THR A 173 -28.92 -23.01 -3.38
N LEU A 174 -29.52 -21.84 -3.49
CA LEU A 174 -28.91 -20.57 -3.09
C LEU A 174 -29.68 -20.00 -1.91
N GLN A 175 -28.96 -19.60 -0.85
CA GLN A 175 -29.52 -19.03 0.35
C GLN A 175 -28.89 -17.67 0.61
N ILE A 176 -29.72 -16.66 0.89
CA ILE A 176 -29.24 -15.38 1.40
C ILE A 176 -28.83 -15.59 2.86
N VAL A 177 -27.53 -15.47 3.14
CA VAL A 177 -26.99 -15.65 4.49
C VAL A 177 -26.78 -14.33 5.21
N SER A 178 -26.65 -13.22 4.47
CA SER A 178 -26.55 -11.89 5.07
C SER A 178 -27.13 -10.81 4.15
N GLN A 179 -27.86 -9.88 4.77
CA GLN A 179 -28.27 -8.61 4.19
C GLN A 179 -27.88 -7.52 5.17
N ILE A 180 -27.02 -6.62 4.71
CA ILE A 180 -26.33 -5.67 5.57
C ILE A 180 -26.72 -4.27 5.10
N PRO A 181 -27.73 -3.63 5.72
CA PRO A 181 -27.99 -2.21 5.51
C PRO A 181 -26.80 -1.39 5.97
N LEU A 182 -26.37 -0.42 5.15
CA LEU A 182 -25.18 0.39 5.41
C LEU A 182 -25.52 1.86 5.63
N PRO A 183 -24.67 2.59 6.38
CA PRO A 183 -24.81 4.02 6.57
C PRO A 183 -24.80 4.80 5.26
N SER A 184 -25.44 5.96 5.28
CA SER A 184 -25.64 6.80 4.10
C SER A 184 -24.37 7.41 3.52
N HIS A 185 -23.21 7.27 4.17
CA HIS A 185 -21.93 7.72 3.61
C HIS A 185 -21.18 6.62 2.81
N PHE A 186 -21.68 5.37 2.80
CA PHE A 186 -21.05 4.27 2.06
C PHE A 186 -21.36 4.34 0.57
N SER A 187 -20.34 4.31 -0.29
CA SER A 187 -20.52 4.13 -1.74
C SER A 187 -20.79 2.67 -2.10
N ALA A 188 -21.27 2.40 -3.32
CA ALA A 188 -21.37 1.02 -3.85
C ALA A 188 -20.04 0.27 -3.77
N GLN A 189 -18.90 0.93 -4.00
CA GLN A 189 -17.58 0.30 -3.89
C GLN A 189 -17.26 -0.09 -2.43
N ALA A 190 -17.55 0.79 -1.48
CA ALA A 190 -17.39 0.50 -0.06
C ALA A 190 -18.31 -0.64 0.40
N ALA A 191 -19.56 -0.66 -0.08
CA ALA A 191 -20.51 -1.73 0.18
C ALA A 191 -20.00 -3.09 -0.32
N LYS A 192 -19.46 -3.14 -1.54
CA LYS A 192 -18.85 -4.37 -2.09
C LYS A 192 -17.64 -4.85 -1.30
N LEU A 193 -16.78 -3.92 -0.86
CA LEU A 193 -15.63 -4.26 0.00
C LEU A 193 -16.10 -4.86 1.34
N LEU A 194 -17.13 -4.28 1.94
CA LEU A 194 -17.67 -4.80 3.19
C LEU A 194 -18.33 -6.17 3.00
N ALA A 195 -19.10 -6.36 1.91
CA ALA A 195 -19.75 -7.62 1.59
C ALA A 195 -18.74 -8.79 1.58
N ILE A 196 -17.58 -8.60 0.97
CA ILE A 196 -16.56 -9.65 0.98
C ILE A 196 -15.81 -9.77 2.31
N ILE A 197 -15.52 -8.67 3.01
CA ILE A 197 -14.87 -8.76 4.33
C ILE A 197 -15.70 -9.66 5.25
N GLU A 198 -17.01 -9.43 5.29
CA GLU A 198 -17.97 -10.23 6.05
C GLU A 198 -18.04 -11.68 5.54
N ALA A 199 -18.04 -11.90 4.21
CA ALA A 199 -18.04 -13.25 3.63
C ALA A 199 -16.79 -14.05 4.01
N LEU A 200 -15.61 -13.41 4.00
CA LEU A 200 -14.34 -14.04 4.37
C LEU A 200 -14.27 -14.33 5.87
N GLN A 201 -14.84 -13.46 6.71
CA GLN A 201 -14.97 -13.70 8.15
C GLN A 201 -15.87 -14.91 8.46
N GLN A 202 -16.97 -15.07 7.72
CA GLN A 202 -17.84 -16.25 7.84
C GLN A 202 -17.18 -17.55 7.38
N ALA A 203 -16.10 -17.45 6.60
CA ALA A 203 -15.34 -18.58 6.08
C ALA A 203 -14.04 -18.86 6.86
N GLU A 204 -13.89 -18.33 8.09
CA GLU A 204 -12.71 -18.56 8.92
C GLU A 204 -12.39 -20.06 9.08
N GLY A 205 -11.15 -20.45 8.76
CA GLY A 205 -10.68 -21.83 8.82
C GLY A 205 -11.19 -22.76 7.71
N LEU A 206 -12.02 -22.28 6.79
CA LEU A 206 -12.60 -23.08 5.70
C LEU A 206 -11.95 -22.75 4.34
N GLU A 207 -12.13 -23.65 3.37
CA GLU A 207 -11.84 -23.33 1.98
C GLU A 207 -13.05 -22.61 1.38
N VAL A 208 -12.83 -21.45 0.74
CA VAL A 208 -13.90 -20.61 0.21
C VAL A 208 -13.60 -20.12 -1.21
N THR A 209 -14.61 -20.18 -2.07
CA THR A 209 -14.63 -19.52 -3.38
C THR A 209 -15.69 -18.43 -3.36
N THR A 210 -15.26 -17.17 -3.46
CA THR A 210 -16.15 -16.01 -3.51
C THR A 210 -16.29 -15.50 -4.95
N TYR A 211 -17.52 -15.27 -5.40
CA TYR A 211 -17.84 -14.70 -6.70
C TYR A 211 -18.32 -13.25 -6.54
N SER A 212 -17.82 -12.37 -7.41
CA SER A 212 -18.27 -10.99 -7.51
C SER A 212 -18.20 -10.51 -8.96
N ASP A 213 -19.14 -9.67 -9.36
CA ASP A 213 -19.17 -9.06 -10.69
C ASP A 213 -18.27 -7.80 -10.80
N SER A 214 -17.72 -7.34 -9.67
CA SER A 214 -16.98 -6.10 -9.57
C SER A 214 -15.54 -6.27 -10.04
N ALA A 215 -15.28 -5.76 -11.25
CA ALA A 215 -13.92 -5.69 -11.80
C ALA A 215 -12.95 -4.91 -10.91
N TYR A 216 -13.42 -3.85 -10.24
CA TYR A 216 -12.62 -3.08 -9.30
C TYR A 216 -12.11 -3.96 -8.16
N PHE A 217 -13.00 -4.77 -7.60
CA PHE A 217 -12.70 -5.61 -6.46
C PHE A 217 -11.77 -6.77 -6.83
N THR A 218 -12.09 -7.52 -7.89
CA THR A 218 -11.24 -8.66 -8.31
C THR A 218 -9.84 -8.20 -8.72
N THR A 219 -9.74 -7.05 -9.41
CA THR A 219 -8.44 -6.43 -9.72
C THR A 219 -7.72 -5.98 -8.45
N THR A 220 -8.44 -5.44 -7.47
CA THR A 220 -7.85 -4.99 -6.20
C THR A 220 -7.19 -6.15 -5.47
N VAL A 221 -7.90 -7.27 -5.31
CA VAL A 221 -7.39 -8.46 -4.60
C VAL A 221 -6.22 -9.09 -5.33
N HIS A 222 -6.33 -9.31 -6.64
CA HIS A 222 -5.31 -10.06 -7.38
C HIS A 222 -4.06 -9.25 -7.72
N SER A 223 -4.14 -7.92 -7.81
CA SER A 223 -3.03 -7.10 -8.30
C SER A 223 -2.53 -6.02 -7.34
N SER A 224 -3.42 -5.42 -6.55
CA SER A 224 -3.14 -4.13 -5.88
C SER A 224 -2.94 -4.28 -4.38
N ILE A 225 -3.55 -5.29 -3.76
CA ILE A 225 -3.60 -5.43 -2.31
C ILE A 225 -2.21 -5.59 -1.68
N HIS A 226 -1.35 -6.43 -2.25
CA HIS A 226 0.04 -6.62 -1.79
C HIS A 226 0.87 -5.34 -1.90
N ARG A 227 0.67 -4.58 -2.98
CA ARG A 227 1.34 -3.29 -3.17
C ARG A 227 0.91 -2.27 -2.12
N TRP A 228 -0.38 -2.23 -1.81
CA TRP A 228 -0.90 -1.34 -0.77
C TRP A 228 -0.48 -1.78 0.62
N GLU A 229 -0.47 -3.08 0.92
CA GLU A 229 0.00 -3.62 2.19
C GLU A 229 1.45 -3.17 2.49
N ARG A 230 2.37 -3.33 1.53
CA ARG A 230 3.76 -2.86 1.68
C ARG A 230 3.87 -1.34 1.85
N ARG A 231 2.98 -0.58 1.22
CA ARG A 231 2.89 0.89 1.36
C ARG A 231 2.11 1.32 2.60
N ARG A 232 1.66 0.40 3.46
CA ARG A 232 0.77 0.68 4.61
C ARG A 232 -0.51 1.41 4.21
N VAL A 233 -1.02 1.07 3.03
CA VAL A 233 -2.25 1.59 2.41
C VAL A 233 -2.18 3.10 2.17
N LEU A 234 -1.00 3.55 1.70
CA LEU A 234 -0.72 4.94 1.32
C LEU A 234 -0.43 5.04 -0.18
N LYS A 235 -0.83 6.18 -0.77
CA LYS A 235 -0.48 6.62 -2.12
C LYS A 235 0.97 7.13 -2.16
N SER A 236 1.44 7.44 -3.37
CA SER A 236 2.80 7.94 -3.60
C SER A 236 3.08 9.32 -3.00
N ASP A 237 2.03 10.13 -2.82
CA ASP A 237 2.08 11.45 -2.18
C ASP A 237 2.00 11.37 -0.65
N GLY A 238 1.88 10.17 -0.08
CA GLY A 238 1.73 9.95 1.36
C GLY A 238 0.29 10.05 1.89
N SER A 239 -0.68 10.42 1.04
CA SER A 239 -2.09 10.39 1.40
C SER A 239 -2.63 8.96 1.48
N PRO A 240 -3.67 8.67 2.29
CA PRO A 240 -4.28 7.35 2.36
C PRO A 240 -4.97 6.99 1.03
N VAL A 241 -4.96 5.70 0.68
CA VAL A 241 -5.79 5.17 -0.40
C VAL A 241 -7.27 5.34 -0.01
N MET A 242 -8.13 5.55 -1.02
CA MET A 242 -9.59 5.60 -0.79
C MET A 242 -10.04 4.32 -0.09
N HIS A 243 -10.93 4.44 0.90
CA HIS A 243 -11.41 3.33 1.73
C HIS A 243 -10.29 2.55 2.46
N LYS A 244 -9.21 3.24 2.86
CA LYS A 244 -8.07 2.65 3.57
C LYS A 244 -8.47 1.66 4.66
N ASP A 245 -9.42 2.02 5.52
CA ASP A 245 -9.79 1.20 6.67
C ASP A 245 -10.44 -0.12 6.24
N LEU A 246 -11.34 -0.08 5.24
CA LEU A 246 -11.90 -1.29 4.62
C LEU A 246 -10.83 -2.12 3.94
N LEU A 247 -9.85 -1.51 3.25
CA LEU A 247 -8.75 -2.25 2.63
C LEU A 247 -7.86 -2.95 3.66
N VAL A 248 -7.59 -2.30 4.80
CA VAL A 248 -6.85 -2.93 5.91
C VAL A 248 -7.63 -4.11 6.49
N GLN A 249 -8.95 -3.97 6.64
CA GLN A 249 -9.81 -5.08 7.08
C GLN A 249 -9.83 -6.21 6.06
N LEU A 250 -9.92 -5.91 4.76
CA LEU A 250 -9.87 -6.91 3.69
C LEU A 250 -8.55 -7.69 3.71
N ILE A 251 -7.41 -7.03 3.87
CA ILE A 251 -6.10 -7.69 4.00
C ILE A 251 -6.11 -8.71 5.15
N LYS A 252 -6.68 -8.34 6.30
CA LYS A 252 -6.81 -9.24 7.45
C LYS A 252 -7.79 -10.39 7.17
N ALA A 253 -8.95 -10.07 6.60
CA ALA A 253 -10.01 -11.04 6.30
C ALA A 253 -9.54 -12.11 5.31
N LEU A 254 -8.71 -11.75 4.33
CA LEU A 254 -8.10 -12.69 3.38
C LEU A 254 -7.18 -13.73 4.04
N THR A 255 -6.75 -13.51 5.28
CA THR A 255 -5.95 -14.48 6.04
C THR A 255 -6.77 -15.42 6.94
N LEU A 256 -8.09 -15.21 7.03
CA LEU A 256 -8.95 -16.01 7.90
C LEU A 256 -9.31 -17.39 7.31
N PRO A 257 -9.68 -17.51 6.03
CA PRO A 257 -9.92 -18.83 5.42
C PRO A 257 -8.63 -19.65 5.33
N SER A 258 -8.77 -20.98 5.35
CA SER A 258 -7.62 -21.88 5.13
C SER A 258 -7.12 -21.83 3.67
N LYS A 259 -8.05 -21.60 2.74
CA LYS A 259 -7.77 -21.34 1.32
C LYS A 259 -8.86 -20.44 0.74
N VAL A 260 -8.47 -19.45 -0.05
CA VAL A 260 -9.40 -18.48 -0.63
C VAL A 260 -9.22 -18.38 -2.14
N ALA A 261 -10.33 -18.39 -2.87
CA ALA A 261 -10.38 -18.03 -4.27
C ALA A 261 -11.37 -16.88 -4.48
N VAL A 262 -10.98 -15.89 -5.27
CA VAL A 262 -11.80 -14.71 -5.58
C VAL A 262 -11.99 -14.64 -7.07
N ILE A 263 -13.24 -14.78 -7.53
CA ILE A 263 -13.53 -15.00 -8.94
C ILE A 263 -14.43 -13.91 -9.48
N LYS A 264 -14.04 -13.37 -10.63
CA LYS A 264 -14.90 -12.46 -11.38
C LYS A 264 -15.97 -13.24 -12.12
N CYS A 265 -17.24 -12.98 -11.82
CA CYS A 265 -18.35 -13.44 -12.64
C CYS A 265 -18.82 -12.36 -13.62
N ALA A 266 -19.48 -12.76 -14.69
CA ALA A 266 -20.08 -11.83 -15.62
C ALA A 266 -21.36 -11.22 -15.03
N ALA A 267 -21.46 -9.89 -15.07
CA ALA A 267 -22.67 -9.19 -14.66
C ALA A 267 -23.78 -9.35 -15.71
N HIS A 268 -25.03 -9.39 -15.27
CA HIS A 268 -26.22 -9.31 -16.13
C HIS A 268 -26.26 -10.35 -17.26
N THR A 269 -25.79 -11.57 -16.98
CA THR A 269 -25.98 -12.70 -17.89
C THR A 269 -27.42 -13.18 -17.80
N ASN A 270 -28.02 -13.53 -18.95
CA ASN A 270 -29.30 -14.25 -18.99
C ASN A 270 -29.12 -15.77 -18.76
N GLN A 271 -27.99 -16.17 -18.18
CA GLN A 271 -27.65 -17.57 -17.97
C GLN A 271 -28.28 -18.08 -16.67
N GLN A 272 -28.52 -19.39 -16.61
CA GLN A 272 -29.21 -20.06 -15.50
C GLN A 272 -28.28 -21.01 -14.71
N ASP A 273 -26.98 -20.92 -14.97
CA ASP A 273 -26.00 -21.66 -14.18
C ASP A 273 -25.94 -21.12 -12.73
N LEU A 274 -25.32 -21.90 -11.84
CA LEU A 274 -25.25 -21.57 -10.43
C LEU A 274 -24.63 -20.19 -10.17
N VAL A 275 -23.59 -19.82 -10.93
CA VAL A 275 -22.87 -18.56 -10.72
C VAL A 275 -23.73 -17.39 -11.13
N SER A 276 -24.37 -17.46 -12.30
CA SER A 276 -25.28 -16.41 -12.77
C SER A 276 -26.48 -16.23 -11.83
N ARG A 277 -27.09 -17.33 -11.38
CA ARG A 277 -28.20 -17.29 -10.40
C ARG A 277 -27.76 -16.72 -9.05
N GLY A 278 -26.57 -17.11 -8.58
CA GLY A 278 -25.98 -16.61 -7.33
C GLY A 278 -25.72 -15.11 -7.38
N ASN A 279 -25.13 -14.63 -8.47
CA ASN A 279 -24.87 -13.21 -8.67
C ASN A 279 -26.17 -12.38 -8.75
N VAL A 280 -27.19 -12.86 -9.48
CA VAL A 280 -28.50 -12.19 -9.54
C VAL A 280 -29.15 -12.11 -8.16
N LEU A 281 -29.07 -13.18 -7.36
CA LEU A 281 -29.63 -13.18 -6.01
C LEU A 281 -28.86 -12.26 -5.07
N ALA A 282 -27.53 -12.18 -5.19
CA ALA A 282 -26.70 -11.27 -4.39
C ALA A 282 -27.01 -9.79 -4.72
N ASP A 283 -27.11 -9.43 -6.01
CA ASP A 283 -27.51 -8.08 -6.45
C ASP A 283 -28.90 -7.70 -5.92
N TRP A 284 -29.87 -8.61 -6.04
CA TRP A 284 -31.21 -8.40 -5.48
C TRP A 284 -31.18 -8.20 -3.96
N ALA A 285 -30.46 -9.07 -3.25
CA ALA A 285 -30.38 -9.01 -1.79
C ALA A 285 -29.69 -7.73 -1.30
N ALA A 286 -28.66 -7.24 -2.01
CA ALA A 286 -27.99 -5.99 -1.71
C ALA A 286 -28.90 -4.76 -1.94
N LYS A 287 -29.72 -4.80 -3.00
CA LYS A 287 -30.75 -3.77 -3.26
C LYS A 287 -31.81 -3.74 -2.18
N GLU A 288 -32.29 -4.89 -1.73
CA GLU A 288 -33.23 -4.95 -0.62
C GLU A 288 -32.61 -4.44 0.69
N ALA A 289 -31.35 -4.81 0.98
CA ALA A 289 -30.64 -4.29 2.14
C ALA A 289 -30.53 -2.76 2.12
N ALA A 290 -30.22 -2.16 0.96
CA ALA A 290 -30.12 -0.72 0.80
C ALA A 290 -31.44 0.02 1.08
N LYS A 291 -32.58 -0.56 0.69
CA LYS A 291 -33.91 0.02 0.97
C LYS A 291 -34.25 0.05 2.45
N THR A 292 -33.69 -0.90 3.22
CA THR A 292 -33.88 -1.00 4.67
C THR A 292 -32.84 -0.22 5.47
N SER A 293 -31.92 0.49 4.80
CA SER A 293 -30.86 1.24 5.48
C SER A 293 -31.45 2.25 6.46
N PRO A 294 -31.19 2.08 7.78
CA PRO A 294 -31.70 3.01 8.77
C PRO A 294 -31.21 4.42 8.46
N ASN A 295 -32.03 5.42 8.77
CA ASN A 295 -31.53 6.76 9.03
C ASN A 295 -30.72 6.68 10.34
N PHE A 296 -29.48 6.22 10.26
CA PHE A 296 -28.58 6.15 11.40
C PHE A 296 -28.47 7.55 12.02
N SER A 297 -28.73 7.66 13.31
CA SER A 297 -28.46 8.88 14.07
C SER A 297 -26.96 9.00 14.32
N GLU A 298 -26.43 10.21 14.54
CA GLU A 298 -24.99 10.46 14.83
C GLU A 298 -24.43 9.57 15.98
N GLN A 299 -25.31 9.03 16.84
CA GLN A 299 -24.94 8.16 17.95
C GLN A 299 -24.70 6.70 17.54
N ASP A 300 -25.39 6.20 16.49
CA ASP A 300 -25.21 4.85 15.94
C ASP A 300 -23.94 4.76 15.09
N GLU A 301 -23.54 5.89 14.46
CA GLU A 301 -22.27 6.04 13.75
C GLU A 301 -21.06 5.85 14.70
N HIS A 302 -21.22 6.14 16.00
CA HIS A 302 -20.17 5.96 16.99
C HIS A 302 -19.95 4.48 17.37
N MET A 303 -21.02 3.67 17.37
CA MET A 303 -20.96 2.24 17.71
C MET A 303 -20.41 1.41 16.54
N LEU A 304 -20.81 1.72 15.30
CA LEU A 304 -20.24 1.09 14.10
C LEU A 304 -18.85 1.66 13.77
N GLY A 305 -18.60 2.92 14.13
CA GLY A 305 -17.28 3.57 14.12
C GLY A 305 -16.27 2.91 15.06
N MET A 306 -16.70 2.18 16.10
CA MET A 306 -15.78 1.38 16.92
C MET A 306 -15.28 0.12 16.20
N MET A 307 -16.06 -0.46 15.29
CA MET A 307 -15.61 -1.55 14.40
C MET A 307 -14.66 -1.06 13.29
N THR A 308 -14.65 0.24 13.00
CA THR A 308 -13.79 0.85 11.97
C THR A 308 -12.83 1.93 12.49
N SER A 309 -12.64 2.08 13.80
CA SER A 309 -11.81 3.17 14.35
C SER A 309 -10.36 3.03 13.88
N ARG A 310 -9.77 4.03 13.20
CA ARG A 310 -9.63 5.40 13.69
C ARG A 310 -9.53 6.42 12.54
N GLN A 311 -10.67 6.83 11.98
CA GLN A 311 -10.83 8.18 11.40
C GLN A 311 -11.63 9.02 12.39
N GLN A 312 -10.96 9.53 13.42
CA GLN A 312 -11.39 10.71 14.17
C GLN A 312 -10.20 11.11 15.04
N ASN A 313 -9.43 12.06 14.52
CA ASN A 313 -8.80 13.18 15.23
C ASN A 313 -7.87 13.90 14.24
N ALA A 314 -8.48 14.67 13.33
CA ALA A 314 -7.79 15.77 12.65
C ALA A 314 -7.63 17.01 13.57
N THR A 315 -8.10 16.91 14.82
CA THR A 315 -8.05 17.96 15.85
C THR A 315 -7.18 17.60 17.05
N GLU A 316 -6.55 16.41 17.08
CA GLU A 316 -5.44 16.21 18.01
C GLU A 316 -4.26 17.03 17.48
N LEU A 317 -3.88 18.06 18.25
CA LEU A 317 -2.56 18.68 18.17
C LEU A 317 -1.53 17.56 17.92
N PRO A 318 -0.62 17.73 16.94
CA PRO A 318 0.41 16.73 16.70
C PRO A 318 1.08 16.40 18.04
N PRO A 319 1.39 15.12 18.32
CA PRO A 319 2.03 14.73 19.58
C PRO A 319 3.22 15.66 19.82
N PRO A 320 3.45 16.11 21.07
CA PRO A 320 4.46 17.11 21.36
C PRO A 320 5.77 16.67 20.71
N TYR A 321 6.21 17.45 19.73
CA TYR A 321 7.50 17.24 19.08
C TYR A 321 8.54 17.09 20.19
N THR A 322 9.39 16.08 20.11
CA THR A 322 10.56 15.98 20.99
C THR A 322 11.26 17.34 21.02
N GLU A 323 11.74 17.77 22.18
CA GLU A 323 12.39 19.09 22.38
C GLU A 323 13.44 19.39 21.29
N ARG A 324 14.19 18.37 20.85
CA ARG A 324 15.14 18.43 19.74
C ARG A 324 14.53 18.80 18.38
N ALA A 325 13.34 18.31 18.08
CA ALA A 325 12.62 18.62 16.84
C ALA A 325 12.02 20.03 16.87
N GLN A 326 11.62 20.53 18.05
CA GLN A 326 11.16 21.91 18.23
C GLN A 326 12.32 22.90 18.06
N LEU A 327 13.48 22.60 18.66
CA LEU A 327 14.71 23.38 18.48
C LEU A 327 15.10 23.46 17.00
N HIS A 328 15.16 22.33 16.31
CA HIS A 328 15.54 22.30 14.89
C HIS A 328 14.56 23.07 14.00
N LEU A 329 13.25 22.97 14.28
CA LEU A 329 12.23 23.72 13.56
C LEU A 329 12.35 25.22 13.80
N ARG A 330 12.64 25.64 15.04
CA ARG A 330 12.91 27.04 15.37
C ARG A 330 14.13 27.55 14.59
N GLU A 331 15.23 26.81 14.61
CA GLU A 331 16.46 27.17 13.85
C GLU A 331 16.16 27.36 12.36
N LEU A 332 15.35 26.48 11.75
CA LEU A 332 14.95 26.62 10.36
C LEU A 332 14.12 27.88 10.13
N GLN A 333 13.14 28.17 10.99
CA GLN A 333 12.31 29.38 10.87
C GLN A 333 13.11 30.67 11.10
N GLU A 334 14.09 30.64 12.01
CA GLU A 334 15.03 31.73 12.24
C GLU A 334 15.96 31.98 11.04
N GLN A 335 16.24 30.96 10.23
CA GLN A 335 17.05 31.10 9.01
C GLN A 335 16.24 31.56 7.79
N ALA A 336 14.91 31.65 7.90
CA ALA A 336 14.07 32.12 6.80
C ALA A 336 14.25 33.61 6.51
N LEU A 337 14.16 33.97 5.23
CA LEU A 337 14.34 35.34 4.75
C LEU A 337 13.20 36.26 5.25
N PRO A 338 13.44 37.56 5.47
CA PRO A 338 12.41 38.47 6.00
C PRO A 338 11.11 38.51 5.19
N HIS A 339 11.21 38.47 3.85
CA HIS A 339 10.02 38.44 2.97
C HIS A 339 9.21 37.14 3.09
N GLU A 340 9.85 36.05 3.49
CA GLU A 340 9.18 34.76 3.67
C GLU A 340 8.35 34.77 4.96
N ARG A 341 8.87 35.40 6.02
CA ARG A 341 8.13 35.61 7.27
C ARG A 341 6.91 36.50 7.08
N GLU A 342 7.07 37.58 6.32
CA GLU A 342 5.96 38.47 5.95
C GLU A 342 4.87 37.71 5.19
N LEU A 343 5.24 36.80 4.29
CA LEU A 343 4.29 35.94 3.58
C LEU A 343 3.54 34.98 4.52
N TRP A 344 4.18 34.49 5.58
CA TRP A 344 3.52 33.64 6.57
C TRP A 344 2.48 34.41 7.38
N GLU A 345 2.82 35.63 7.81
CA GLU A 345 1.91 36.53 8.52
C GLU A 345 0.71 36.90 7.64
N GLN A 346 0.94 37.24 6.35
CA GLN A 346 -0.13 37.48 5.38
C GLN A 346 -1.03 36.26 5.15
N ARG A 347 -0.54 35.04 5.42
CA ARG A 347 -1.30 33.77 5.30
C ARG A 347 -1.92 33.32 6.63
N GLY A 348 -1.97 34.19 7.64
CA GLY A 348 -2.59 33.91 8.93
C GLY A 348 -1.76 32.98 9.81
N CYS A 349 -0.43 33.07 9.73
CA CYS A 349 0.47 32.39 10.67
C CYS A 349 0.92 33.36 11.76
N ILE A 350 0.93 32.89 13.01
CA ILE A 350 1.28 33.66 14.19
C ILE A 350 2.46 32.97 14.88
N GLN A 351 3.42 33.77 15.36
CA GLN A 351 4.50 33.24 16.19
C GLN A 351 3.99 33.01 17.61
N SER A 352 4.19 31.80 18.10
CA SER A 352 3.83 31.46 19.48
C SER A 352 4.79 32.14 20.47
N PRO A 353 4.29 32.79 21.54
CA PRO A 353 5.11 33.55 22.49
C PRO A 353 5.91 32.66 23.45
N THR A 354 5.64 31.35 23.50
CA THR A 354 6.27 30.41 24.43
C THR A 354 7.43 29.64 23.80
N ASP A 355 7.28 29.22 22.55
CA ASP A 355 8.26 28.40 21.81
C ASP A 355 8.87 29.14 20.61
N PHE A 356 8.44 30.36 20.31
CA PHE A 356 8.90 31.19 19.19
C PHE A 356 8.72 30.56 17.81
N ILE A 357 7.83 29.56 17.68
CA ILE A 357 7.56 28.86 16.43
C ILE A 357 6.35 29.51 15.73
N TYR A 358 6.48 29.83 14.44
CA TYR A 358 5.37 30.26 13.59
C TYR A 358 4.44 29.09 13.30
N ARG A 359 3.14 29.25 13.59
CA ARG A 359 2.08 28.27 13.36
C ARG A 359 0.90 28.92 12.66
N GLN A 360 0.20 28.17 11.83
CA GLN A 360 -1.04 28.64 11.22
C GLN A 360 -2.14 28.77 12.28
N GLU A 361 -2.79 29.94 12.36
CA GLU A 361 -3.78 30.24 13.40
C GLU A 361 -4.96 29.26 13.40
N SER A 362 -5.45 28.86 12.22
CA SER A 362 -6.61 27.97 12.09
C SER A 362 -6.34 26.50 12.41
N THR A 363 -5.09 26.05 12.35
CA THR A 363 -4.75 24.61 12.47
C THR A 363 -3.70 24.28 13.52
N GLY A 364 -3.01 25.29 14.09
CA GLY A 364 -1.90 25.11 15.03
C GLY A 364 -0.65 24.43 14.44
N ARG A 365 -0.65 24.16 13.13
CA ARG A 365 0.45 23.46 12.46
C ARG A 365 1.64 24.41 12.25
N PRO A 366 2.87 23.96 12.55
CA PRO A 366 4.05 24.78 12.34
C PRO A 366 4.30 25.03 10.85
N VAL A 367 4.74 26.24 10.53
CA VAL A 367 5.16 26.62 9.19
C VAL A 367 6.53 26.02 8.90
N MET A 368 6.69 25.39 7.73
CA MET A 368 7.99 24.90 7.28
C MET A 368 8.59 25.89 6.30
N PRO A 369 9.76 26.49 6.59
CA PRO A 369 10.45 27.37 5.65
C PRO A 369 10.84 26.60 4.40
N LYS A 370 10.89 27.29 3.26
CA LYS A 370 11.48 26.71 2.06
C LYS A 370 12.95 26.40 2.36
N PRO A 371 13.46 25.21 2.00
CA PRO A 371 14.87 24.93 2.16
C PRO A 371 15.66 25.97 1.37
N CYS A 372 16.53 26.71 2.05
CA CYS A 372 17.50 27.58 1.42
C CYS A 372 18.38 26.72 0.50
N TYR A 373 18.05 26.68 -0.78
CA TYR A 373 19.03 26.34 -1.79
C TYR A 373 20.08 27.44 -1.72
N ILE A 374 21.24 27.13 -1.15
CA ILE A 374 22.44 27.91 -1.40
C ILE A 374 22.63 27.86 -2.92
N GLN A 375 22.24 28.93 -3.61
CA GLN A 375 22.61 29.13 -5.00
C GLN A 375 24.14 29.31 -5.07
N PRO A 376 24.78 28.82 -6.15
CA PRO A 376 26.22 28.56 -6.21
C PRO A 376 27.11 29.77 -5.95
#